data_AF-A0A2M9ZT80-F1
#
_entry.id   AF-A0A2M9ZT80-F1
#
_cell.length_a   1.000
_cell.length_b   1.000
_cell.length_c   1.000
_cell.angle_alpha   90.00
_cell.angle_beta   90.00
_cell.angle_gamma   90.00
#
_symmetry.space_group_name_H-M   'P 1'
#
loop_
_entity.id
_entity.type
_entity.pdbx_description
1 polymer ?
#
loop_
_entity_poly.entity_id
_entity_poly.type
_entity_poly.pdbx_seq_one_letter_code
_entity_poly.pdbx_strand_id
1 'polypeptide(L)'
;MQCVWCDTAPNYRLIAALRDCFATLAWPAAHWLSHSNCRAILVPVFADAQHANVDKPWSLGDSFINMNSKYELTQSDFLDLFSEIKEVKEYVDFLKFRNESPGFSVKRKYASNLLFKPPINSEGSPDEVCLIRVFAFQRIEGEANKYKVVVEATKFSLYISNHPLYNYSDSLCPTVESLRRSRNTPDPIGRSIHIIADLDNKTLFYESKKISSKEIVDKIYKSHIRNVEKITEYKQKIKNCLYHVLSSPFIMANWVLKQIAKFVFGREVVIIPKSDPESSESIYIGQNEKLQKIKIFEYETSFLSIYSFSILIASGYTYIYLNCIKIEFLEDVLNNGAITLVFGLILIITYDVLILNILELNIKFIHIIGQKIRKLLL
;
A
#
# COMPACT_ATOMS: atom_id res chain seq x y z
N MET A 1 33.96 4.10 29.87
CA MET A 1 33.22 3.05 30.62
C MET A 1 31.86 3.59 30.96
N GLN A 2 30.82 3.05 30.33
CA GLN A 2 29.43 3.46 30.51
C GLN A 2 28.84 2.83 31.79
N CYS A 3 28.14 3.62 32.59
CA CYS A 3 27.33 3.15 33.71
C CYS A 3 26.11 2.39 33.16
N VAL A 4 26.06 1.09 33.42
CA VAL A 4 24.97 0.16 33.07
C VAL A 4 24.06 -0.04 34.29
N TRP A 5 23.41 1.00 34.84
CA TRP A 5 22.52 0.83 36.01
C TRP A 5 21.38 1.86 36.07
N CYS A 6 20.62 2.08 34.98
CA CYS A 6 19.44 2.95 35.03
C CYS A 6 18.10 2.30 34.61
N ASP A 7 18.03 0.99 34.31
CA ASP A 7 16.83 0.40 33.67
C ASP A 7 15.95 -0.52 34.54
N THR A 8 16.05 -0.52 35.88
CA THR A 8 15.27 -1.48 36.70
C THR A 8 14.40 -0.90 37.82
N ALA A 9 14.36 0.42 38.01
CA ALA A 9 13.69 1.04 39.16
C ALA A 9 12.15 0.86 39.29
N PRO A 10 11.32 0.80 38.22
CA PRO A 10 9.86 0.77 38.40
C PRO A 10 9.29 -0.60 38.81
N ASN A 11 9.96 -1.71 38.45
CA ASN A 11 9.44 -3.06 38.71
C ASN A 11 9.62 -3.52 40.17
N TYR A 12 10.63 -3.01 40.90
CA TYR A 12 10.87 -3.41 42.28
C TYR A 12 9.81 -2.90 43.26
N ARG A 13 9.16 -1.77 42.97
CA ARG A 13 8.10 -1.20 43.84
C ARG A 13 6.82 -2.02 43.79
N LEU A 14 6.43 -2.51 42.61
CA LEU A 14 5.27 -3.37 42.45
C LEU A 14 5.50 -4.76 43.09
N ILE A 15 6.70 -5.32 42.95
CA ILE A 15 7.07 -6.60 43.56
C ILE A 15 7.12 -6.50 45.09
N ALA A 16 7.66 -5.40 45.64
CA ALA A 16 7.67 -5.16 47.09
C ALA A 16 6.24 -4.98 47.64
N ALA A 17 5.39 -4.22 46.94
CA ALA A 17 3.98 -4.06 47.32
C ALA A 17 3.23 -5.39 47.27
N LEU A 18 3.40 -6.20 46.22
CA LEU A 18 2.80 -7.53 46.10
C LEU A 18 3.28 -8.47 47.21
N ARG A 19 4.57 -8.47 47.54
CA ARG A 19 5.15 -9.26 48.64
C ARG A 19 4.48 -8.94 49.97
N ASP A 20 4.33 -7.66 50.28
CA ASP A 20 3.72 -7.20 51.53
C ASP A 20 2.21 -7.49 51.53
N CYS A 21 1.54 -7.46 50.36
CA CYS A 21 0.14 -7.85 50.21
C CYS A 21 -0.09 -9.35 50.49
N PHE A 22 0.76 -10.23 49.95
CA PHE A 22 0.66 -11.69 50.19
C PHE A 22 0.99 -12.05 51.64
N ALA A 23 1.94 -11.37 52.27
CA ALA A 23 2.23 -11.54 53.69
C ALA A 23 1.04 -11.13 54.58
N THR A 24 0.31 -10.08 54.19
CA THR A 24 -0.86 -9.58 54.94
C THR A 24 -2.12 -10.43 54.69
N LEU A 25 -2.29 -10.97 53.49
CA LEU A 25 -3.40 -11.87 53.12
C LEU A 25 -3.22 -13.33 53.59
N ALA A 26 -2.00 -13.76 53.91
CA ALA A 26 -1.73 -15.09 54.44
C ALA A 26 -2.30 -15.29 55.87
N TRP A 27 -2.42 -14.21 56.65
CA TRP A 27 -2.88 -14.28 58.04
C TRP A 27 -4.39 -14.60 58.17
N PRO A 28 -5.30 -13.99 57.39
CA PRO A 28 -6.71 -14.38 57.39
C PRO A 28 -6.96 -15.75 56.71
N ALA A 29 -6.19 -16.09 55.68
CA ALA A 29 -6.35 -17.34 54.93
C ALA A 29 -6.01 -18.58 55.77
N ALA A 30 -5.01 -18.51 56.66
CA ALA A 30 -4.67 -19.58 57.60
C ALA A 30 -5.79 -19.83 58.63
N HIS A 31 -6.54 -18.80 59.00
CA HIS A 31 -7.68 -18.89 59.93
C HIS A 31 -8.97 -19.41 59.25
N TRP A 32 -9.06 -19.30 57.92
CA TRP A 32 -10.19 -19.78 57.12
C TRP A 32 -10.03 -21.24 56.67
N LEU A 33 -8.79 -21.68 56.41
CA LEU A 33 -8.46 -23.06 56.04
C LEU A 33 -8.60 -24.08 57.18
N SER A 34 -8.66 -23.66 58.45
CA SER A 34 -8.94 -24.56 59.57
C SER A 34 -10.43 -24.92 59.71
N HIS A 35 -11.32 -24.27 58.96
CA HIS A 35 -12.78 -24.41 59.13
C HIS A 35 -13.54 -24.97 57.92
N SER A 36 -12.89 -25.29 56.79
CA SER A 36 -13.59 -25.76 55.60
C SER A 36 -12.95 -27.02 54.97
N ASN A 37 -13.64 -28.16 55.13
CA ASN A 37 -13.39 -29.39 54.39
C ASN A 37 -13.85 -29.22 52.93
N CYS A 38 -12.99 -28.75 52.04
CA CYS A 38 -13.21 -28.81 50.59
C CYS A 38 -11.90 -29.14 49.86
N ARG A 39 -11.56 -30.43 49.80
CA ARG A 39 -10.70 -31.00 48.77
C ARG A 39 -11.59 -31.45 47.61
N ALA A 40 -11.60 -30.72 46.49
CA ALA A 40 -11.59 -31.29 45.15
C ALA A 40 -11.77 -30.19 44.08
N ILE A 41 -11.15 -30.46 42.93
CA ILE A 41 -11.38 -29.94 41.59
C ILE A 41 -10.23 -29.06 41.09
N LEU A 42 -9.29 -29.70 40.40
CA LEU A 42 -8.44 -29.10 39.36
C LEU A 42 -7.90 -30.20 38.41
N VAL A 43 -8.23 -30.03 37.11
CA VAL A 43 -7.52 -30.50 35.88
C VAL A 43 -7.77 -31.98 35.47
N PRO A 44 -7.73 -32.45 34.18
CA PRO A 44 -7.23 -31.89 32.87
C PRO A 44 -8.20 -32.05 31.66
N VAL A 45 -7.93 -31.79 30.36
CA VAL A 45 -6.98 -31.05 29.48
C VAL A 45 -7.47 -31.27 28.02
N PHE A 46 -7.16 -30.30 27.16
CA PHE A 46 -7.01 -30.33 25.70
C PHE A 46 -6.95 -31.70 24.98
N ALA A 47 -7.70 -31.79 23.87
CA ALA A 47 -7.37 -32.58 22.68
C ALA A 47 -8.00 -31.90 21.45
N ASP A 48 -7.46 -32.19 20.26
CA ASP A 48 -7.95 -31.81 18.92
C ASP A 48 -7.38 -30.53 18.29
N ALA A 49 -6.14 -30.65 17.81
CA ALA A 49 -5.66 -29.92 16.65
C ALA A 49 -4.63 -30.76 15.89
N GLN A 50 -5.05 -31.41 14.79
CA GLN A 50 -4.22 -31.77 13.64
C GLN A 50 -5.10 -32.36 12.53
N HIS A 51 -5.15 -31.70 11.37
CA HIS A 51 -4.89 -32.32 10.08
C HIS A 51 -4.86 -31.25 8.97
N ALA A 52 -3.70 -31.17 8.32
CA ALA A 52 -3.49 -30.47 7.06
C ALA A 52 -4.03 -31.32 5.89
N ASN A 53 -4.49 -30.68 4.82
CA ASN A 53 -4.26 -31.18 3.47
C ASN A 53 -4.29 -30.07 2.41
N VAL A 54 -3.28 -30.16 1.56
CA VAL A 54 -2.94 -29.33 0.41
C VAL A 54 -3.55 -29.99 -0.84
N ASP A 55 -4.07 -29.19 -1.78
CA ASP A 55 -3.88 -29.34 -3.25
C ASP A 55 -5.00 -28.65 -4.04
N LYS A 56 -4.61 -27.74 -4.95
CA LYS A 56 -4.99 -27.73 -6.39
C LYS A 56 -4.41 -26.50 -7.12
N PRO A 57 -3.60 -26.70 -8.18
CA PRO A 57 -3.14 -25.62 -9.05
C PRO A 57 -4.18 -25.29 -10.12
N TRP A 58 -4.25 -24.00 -10.47
CA TRP A 58 -5.07 -23.45 -11.54
C TRP A 58 -4.35 -23.63 -12.88
N SER A 59 -4.98 -24.34 -13.82
CA SER A 59 -4.51 -24.46 -15.21
C SER A 59 -5.09 -23.32 -16.05
N LEU A 60 -4.22 -22.40 -16.47
CA LEU A 60 -4.42 -21.52 -17.62
C LEU A 60 -4.00 -22.30 -18.87
N GLY A 61 -4.95 -22.60 -19.74
CA GLY A 61 -4.71 -23.29 -21.00
C GLY A 61 -5.58 -22.70 -22.10
N ASP A 62 -4.93 -21.95 -22.97
CA ASP A 62 -5.13 -21.88 -24.42
C ASP A 62 -6.54 -22.10 -24.98
N SER A 63 -7.13 -21.02 -25.46
CA SER A 63 -8.13 -21.08 -26.52
C SER A 63 -7.86 -19.98 -27.54
N PHE A 64 -6.94 -20.27 -28.46
CA PHE A 64 -6.78 -19.56 -29.72
C PHE A 64 -7.23 -20.50 -30.85
N ILE A 65 -7.94 -19.91 -31.82
CA ILE A 65 -8.15 -20.35 -33.20
C ILE A 65 -9.25 -21.40 -33.43
N ASN A 66 -10.42 -20.95 -33.88
CA ASN A 66 -10.87 -21.06 -35.28
C ASN A 66 -12.36 -20.76 -35.38
N MET A 67 -12.78 -19.80 -36.21
CA MET A 67 -14.06 -19.90 -36.94
C MET A 67 -14.17 -18.85 -38.06
N ASN A 68 -14.00 -19.35 -39.28
CA ASN A 68 -14.66 -19.03 -40.56
C ASN A 68 -14.97 -17.56 -40.95
N SER A 69 -14.17 -17.13 -41.93
CA SER A 69 -14.45 -16.30 -43.12
C SER A 69 -15.88 -15.79 -43.37
N LYS A 70 -15.98 -14.46 -43.53
CA LYS A 70 -16.56 -13.87 -44.76
C LYS A 70 -16.17 -12.42 -45.11
N TYR A 71 -15.32 -11.77 -44.32
CA TYR A 71 -14.56 -10.57 -44.72
C TYR A 71 -13.24 -10.59 -43.96
N GLU A 72 -12.15 -10.99 -44.62
CA GLU A 72 -10.82 -10.73 -44.10
C GLU A 72 -10.53 -9.25 -44.31
N LEU A 73 -10.25 -8.52 -43.23
CA LEU A 73 -9.84 -7.12 -43.29
C LEU A 73 -8.63 -7.00 -44.22
N THR A 74 -8.78 -6.29 -45.33
CA THR A 74 -7.65 -6.03 -46.23
C THR A 74 -6.83 -4.84 -45.75
N GLN A 75 -5.56 -4.80 -46.16
CA GLN A 75 -4.69 -3.65 -45.90
C GLN A 75 -5.25 -2.35 -46.52
N SER A 76 -5.92 -2.40 -47.68
CA SER A 76 -6.55 -1.23 -48.28
C SER A 76 -7.72 -0.71 -47.46
N ASP A 77 -8.64 -1.59 -47.05
CA ASP A 77 -9.83 -1.19 -46.28
C ASP A 77 -9.41 -0.56 -44.94
N PHE A 78 -8.39 -1.13 -44.31
CA PHE A 78 -7.83 -0.57 -43.07
C PHE A 78 -7.22 0.81 -43.28
N LEU A 79 -6.50 1.03 -44.38
CA LEU A 79 -5.84 2.31 -44.64
C LEU A 79 -6.82 3.42 -45.01
N ASP A 80 -7.96 3.07 -45.58
CA ASP A 80 -9.01 4.04 -45.92
C ASP A 80 -9.64 4.65 -44.67
N LEU A 81 -9.77 3.88 -43.58
CA LEU A 81 -10.21 4.38 -42.26
C LEU A 81 -9.30 5.46 -41.68
N PHE A 82 -8.02 5.46 -42.06
CA PHE A 82 -6.99 6.38 -41.55
C PHE A 82 -6.43 7.29 -42.66
N SER A 83 -7.21 7.50 -43.73
CA SER A 83 -6.80 8.29 -44.89
C SER A 83 -6.40 9.72 -44.52
N GLU A 84 -7.08 10.36 -43.56
CA GLU A 84 -6.80 11.72 -43.09
C GLU A 84 -5.36 11.88 -42.58
N ILE A 85 -4.76 10.83 -41.99
CA ILE A 85 -3.41 10.88 -41.42
C ILE A 85 -2.35 11.19 -42.49
N LYS A 86 -2.55 10.74 -43.73
CA LYS A 86 -1.61 10.97 -44.83
C LYS A 86 -1.51 12.45 -45.22
N GLU A 87 -2.54 13.24 -44.93
CA GLU A 87 -2.62 14.66 -45.31
C GLU A 87 -2.10 15.59 -44.20
N VAL A 88 -1.90 15.07 -42.98
CA VAL A 88 -1.48 15.88 -41.83
C VAL A 88 0.03 16.06 -41.83
N LYS A 89 0.47 17.30 -42.09
CA LYS A 89 1.90 17.70 -42.15
C LYS A 89 2.75 17.36 -40.91
N GLU A 90 2.12 17.20 -39.74
CA GLU A 90 2.84 16.87 -38.50
C GLU A 90 3.32 15.42 -38.44
N TYR A 91 2.70 14.54 -39.25
CA TYR A 91 3.03 13.13 -39.35
C TYR A 91 3.82 12.89 -40.64
N VAL A 92 4.95 12.22 -40.52
CA VAL A 92 5.85 11.92 -41.62
C VAL A 92 6.11 10.41 -41.71
N ASP A 93 6.68 9.97 -42.82
CA ASP A 93 7.05 8.57 -43.07
C ASP A 93 5.89 7.58 -42.87
N PHE A 94 4.81 7.78 -43.63
CA PHE A 94 3.70 6.83 -43.63
C PHE A 94 4.14 5.48 -44.23
N LEU A 95 4.31 4.47 -43.38
CA LEU A 95 4.81 3.15 -43.76
C LEU A 95 3.77 2.08 -43.46
N LYS A 96 3.36 1.34 -44.49
CA LYS A 96 2.42 0.21 -44.39
C LYS A 96 3.16 -1.03 -43.89
N PHE A 97 2.50 -1.83 -43.06
CA PHE A 97 3.05 -3.11 -42.63
C PHE A 97 3.02 -4.13 -43.77
N ARG A 98 4.01 -5.02 -43.82
CA ARG A 98 4.18 -5.95 -44.94
C ARG A 98 3.48 -7.30 -44.70
N ASN A 99 3.58 -7.91 -43.51
CA ASN A 99 3.42 -9.37 -43.41
C ASN A 99 2.57 -9.95 -42.27
N GLU A 100 1.98 -9.19 -41.34
CA GLU A 100 1.38 -9.82 -40.13
C GLU A 100 -0.04 -9.39 -39.81
N SER A 101 -0.38 -8.11 -39.98
CA SER A 101 -1.73 -7.59 -39.76
C SER A 101 -1.93 -6.28 -40.52
N PRO A 102 -3.15 -5.99 -41.01
CA PRO A 102 -3.47 -4.70 -41.60
C PRO A 102 -3.09 -3.56 -40.65
N GLY A 103 -2.17 -2.71 -41.10
CA GLY A 103 -1.57 -1.72 -40.22
C GLY A 103 -0.62 -0.76 -40.90
N PHE A 104 -0.28 0.31 -40.19
CA PHE A 104 0.71 1.28 -40.63
C PHE A 104 1.44 1.90 -39.44
N SER A 105 2.51 2.61 -39.76
CA SER A 105 3.21 3.45 -38.82
C SER A 105 3.44 4.84 -39.41
N VAL A 106 3.49 5.82 -38.52
CA VAL A 106 3.86 7.21 -38.82
C VAL A 106 4.82 7.71 -37.75
N LYS A 107 5.64 8.69 -38.11
CA LYS A 107 6.57 9.34 -37.19
C LYS A 107 6.13 10.76 -36.92
N ARG A 108 6.32 11.23 -35.69
CA ARG A 108 6.12 12.62 -35.29
C ARG A 108 7.31 13.10 -34.47
N LYS A 109 7.86 14.25 -34.84
CA LYS A 109 8.96 14.88 -34.08
C LYS A 109 8.44 15.36 -32.71
N TYR A 110 9.25 15.18 -31.67
CA TYR A 110 8.96 15.74 -30.36
C TYR A 110 9.00 17.27 -30.40
N ALA A 111 8.09 17.91 -29.67
CA ALA A 111 8.07 19.37 -29.58
C ALA A 111 9.26 19.90 -28.77
N SER A 112 9.80 21.06 -29.17
CA SER A 112 11.01 21.65 -28.56
C SER A 112 10.82 22.11 -27.11
N ASN A 113 9.58 22.40 -26.71
CA ASN A 113 9.20 22.90 -25.40
C ASN A 113 9.09 21.82 -24.30
N LEU A 114 9.27 20.54 -24.64
CA LEU A 114 9.27 19.43 -23.69
C LEU A 114 10.53 19.43 -22.82
N LEU A 115 10.43 18.80 -21.64
CA LEU A 115 11.57 18.54 -20.74
C LEU A 115 12.53 17.52 -21.34
N PHE A 116 11.98 16.53 -22.04
CA PHE A 116 12.73 15.58 -22.82
C PHE A 116 13.51 16.28 -23.93
N LYS A 117 14.81 15.96 -24.05
CA LYS A 117 15.68 16.49 -25.09
C LYS A 117 16.21 15.35 -25.95
N PRO A 118 15.62 15.09 -27.12
CA PRO A 118 16.08 14.02 -27.99
C PRO A 118 17.54 14.26 -28.39
N PRO A 119 18.35 13.21 -28.54
CA PRO A 119 19.72 13.36 -28.95
C PRO A 119 19.77 13.88 -30.39
N ILE A 120 20.54 14.93 -30.62
CA ILE A 120 20.85 15.52 -31.92
C ILE A 120 22.16 14.99 -32.53
N ASN A 121 22.19 14.93 -33.86
CA ASN A 121 23.37 14.67 -34.67
C ASN A 121 24.24 15.94 -34.85
N SER A 122 25.31 15.83 -35.63
CA SER A 122 26.24 16.93 -35.91
C SER A 122 25.60 18.13 -36.61
N GLU A 123 24.54 17.89 -37.38
CA GLU A 123 23.76 18.90 -38.12
C GLU A 123 22.63 19.53 -37.27
N GLY A 124 22.46 19.10 -36.01
CA GLY A 124 21.42 19.57 -35.11
C GLY A 124 20.04 18.93 -35.31
N SER A 125 19.94 17.89 -36.14
CA SER A 125 18.70 17.13 -36.34
C SER A 125 18.48 16.12 -35.22
N PRO A 126 17.25 16.02 -34.66
CA PRO A 126 16.94 15.06 -33.61
C PRO A 126 16.86 13.63 -34.16
N ASP A 127 17.57 12.72 -33.49
CA ASP A 127 17.58 11.28 -33.78
C ASP A 127 16.33 10.57 -33.24
N GLU A 128 15.88 10.91 -32.03
CA GLU A 128 14.70 10.28 -31.45
C GLU A 128 13.40 11.00 -31.83
N VAL A 129 12.42 10.21 -32.30
CA VAL A 129 11.07 10.65 -32.68
C VAL A 129 10.01 9.75 -32.03
N CYS A 130 8.76 10.22 -32.01
CA CYS A 130 7.64 9.38 -31.63
C CYS A 130 7.19 8.54 -32.82
N LEU A 131 7.31 7.22 -32.71
CA LEU A 131 6.74 6.26 -33.65
C LEU A 131 5.34 5.88 -33.18
N ILE A 132 4.35 6.15 -34.02
CA ILE A 132 2.97 5.74 -33.79
C ILE A 132 2.65 4.58 -34.71
N ARG A 133 2.24 3.46 -34.12
CA ARG A 133 1.85 2.23 -34.82
C ARG A 133 0.36 2.02 -34.66
N VAL A 134 -0.31 1.71 -35.76
CA VAL A 134 -1.76 1.48 -35.79
C VAL A 134 -1.99 0.17 -36.53
N PHE A 135 -2.57 -0.82 -35.86
CA PHE A 135 -2.79 -2.13 -36.45
C PHE A 135 -4.06 -2.80 -35.91
N ALA A 136 -4.73 -3.54 -36.78
CA ALA A 136 -5.83 -4.41 -36.38
C ALA A 136 -5.28 -5.57 -35.54
N PHE A 137 -5.88 -5.80 -34.38
CA PHE A 137 -5.44 -6.83 -33.43
C PHE A 137 -6.36 -8.03 -33.41
N GLN A 138 -7.67 -7.81 -33.33
CA GLN A 138 -8.65 -8.88 -33.20
C GLN A 138 -9.99 -8.47 -33.77
N ARG A 139 -10.69 -9.39 -34.43
CA ARG A 139 -12.10 -9.20 -34.78
C ARG A 139 -12.98 -9.32 -33.53
N ILE A 140 -14.05 -8.54 -33.45
CA ILE A 140 -15.03 -8.65 -32.34
C ILE A 140 -15.95 -9.83 -32.62
N GLU A 141 -16.06 -10.76 -31.66
CA GLU A 141 -16.98 -11.90 -31.76
C GLU A 141 -18.43 -11.44 -31.79
N GLY A 142 -19.24 -12.03 -32.68
CA GLY A 142 -20.65 -11.69 -32.82
C GLY A 142 -20.95 -10.44 -33.66
N GLU A 143 -19.94 -9.62 -33.99
CA GLU A 143 -20.12 -8.45 -34.85
C GLU A 143 -19.35 -8.62 -36.18
N ALA A 144 -20.08 -8.68 -37.29
CA ALA A 144 -19.45 -8.62 -38.61
C ALA A 144 -18.73 -7.27 -38.79
N ASN A 145 -17.55 -7.29 -39.44
CA ASN A 145 -16.84 -6.09 -39.89
C ASN A 145 -16.40 -5.09 -38.82
N LYS A 146 -16.39 -5.49 -37.54
CA LYS A 146 -15.81 -4.73 -36.45
C LYS A 146 -14.53 -5.35 -35.90
N TYR A 147 -13.52 -4.50 -35.73
CA TYR A 147 -12.18 -4.89 -35.33
C TYR A 147 -11.70 -4.07 -34.15
N LYS A 148 -11.11 -4.74 -33.16
CA LYS A 148 -10.25 -4.10 -32.16
C LYS A 148 -8.95 -3.70 -32.84
N VAL A 149 -8.65 -2.42 -32.78
CA VAL A 149 -7.43 -1.82 -33.33
C VAL A 149 -6.60 -1.30 -32.17
N VAL A 150 -5.30 -1.55 -32.24
CA VAL A 150 -4.35 -1.05 -31.27
C VAL A 150 -3.64 0.14 -31.88
N VAL A 151 -3.60 1.23 -31.11
CA VAL A 151 -2.84 2.44 -31.44
C VAL A 151 -1.77 2.60 -30.37
N GLU A 152 -0.50 2.53 -30.76
CA GLU A 152 0.64 2.60 -29.84
C GLU A 152 1.56 3.75 -30.20
N ALA A 153 2.07 4.47 -29.20
CA ALA A 153 3.11 5.48 -29.35
C ALA A 153 4.33 5.07 -28.54
N THR A 154 5.49 5.06 -29.20
CA THR A 154 6.78 4.65 -28.62
C THR A 154 7.89 5.57 -29.07
N LYS A 155 8.95 5.64 -28.27
CA LYS A 155 10.18 6.34 -28.64
C LYS A 155 10.95 5.51 -29.67
N PHE A 156 11.45 6.15 -30.71
CA PHE A 156 12.14 5.49 -31.82
C PHE A 156 13.37 6.29 -32.26
N SER A 157 14.53 5.64 -32.34
CA SER A 157 15.77 6.23 -32.84
C SER A 157 15.88 6.02 -34.36
N LEU A 158 16.04 7.11 -35.10
CA LEU A 158 16.21 7.07 -36.55
C LEU A 158 17.53 6.41 -36.95
N TYR A 159 18.61 6.68 -36.22
CA TYR A 159 19.94 6.15 -36.47
C TYR A 159 19.99 4.65 -36.17
N ILE A 160 19.59 4.24 -34.95
CA ILE A 160 19.65 2.83 -34.55
C ILE A 160 18.70 1.95 -35.37
N SER A 161 17.65 2.53 -35.94
CA SER A 161 16.77 1.79 -36.85
C SER A 161 17.44 1.33 -38.15
N ASN A 162 18.48 2.05 -38.59
CA ASN A 162 19.22 1.75 -39.82
C ASN A 162 20.63 1.20 -39.55
N HIS A 163 21.16 1.44 -38.35
CA HIS A 163 22.50 1.04 -37.94
C HIS A 163 22.41 0.26 -36.62
N PRO A 164 22.93 -0.97 -36.52
CA PRO A 164 22.80 -1.77 -35.30
C PRO A 164 23.52 -1.17 -34.09
N LEU A 165 24.52 -0.31 -34.31
CA LEU A 165 25.35 0.31 -33.28
C LEU A 165 25.67 1.76 -33.65
N TYR A 166 25.91 2.60 -32.63
CA TYR A 166 26.36 3.97 -32.83
C TYR A 166 27.75 4.01 -33.45
N ASN A 167 27.87 4.67 -34.61
CA ASN A 167 29.15 5.00 -35.21
C ASN A 167 29.38 6.51 -35.17
N TYR A 168 30.13 6.99 -34.18
CA TYR A 168 30.36 8.43 -33.99
C TYR A 168 31.20 9.10 -35.08
N SER A 169 31.76 8.34 -36.04
CA SER A 169 32.39 8.92 -37.23
C SER A 169 31.37 9.32 -38.31
N ASP A 170 30.13 8.84 -38.21
CA ASP A 170 29.04 9.15 -39.14
C ASP A 170 28.37 10.48 -38.77
N SER A 171 28.13 11.36 -39.76
CA SER A 171 27.51 12.66 -39.54
C SER A 171 26.06 12.55 -39.04
N LEU A 172 25.37 11.46 -39.41
CA LEU A 172 24.00 11.18 -39.01
C LEU A 172 23.89 10.62 -37.59
N CYS A 173 24.98 10.07 -37.04
CA CYS A 173 25.00 9.55 -35.67
C CYS A 173 24.79 10.69 -34.67
N PRO A 174 23.94 10.50 -33.64
CA PRO A 174 23.87 11.46 -32.54
C PRO A 174 25.23 11.59 -31.84
N THR A 175 25.58 12.83 -31.47
CA THR A 175 26.88 13.08 -30.81
C THR A 175 26.89 12.52 -29.39
N VAL A 176 28.07 12.11 -28.90
CA VAL A 176 28.23 11.54 -27.55
C VAL A 176 27.69 12.48 -26.46
N GLU A 177 28.02 13.77 -26.56
CA GLU A 177 27.59 14.78 -25.60
C GLU A 177 26.06 14.97 -25.62
N SER A 178 25.46 14.90 -26.82
CA SER A 178 24.03 14.99 -27.00
C SER A 178 23.28 13.78 -26.43
N LEU A 179 23.79 12.57 -26.65
CA LEU A 179 23.28 11.35 -26.00
C LEU A 179 23.34 11.45 -24.48
N ARG A 180 24.46 11.97 -23.94
CA ARG A 180 24.62 12.18 -22.49
C ARG A 180 23.59 13.18 -21.95
N ARG A 181 23.33 14.27 -22.66
CA ARG A 181 22.31 15.26 -22.28
C ARG A 181 20.90 14.65 -22.31
N SER A 182 20.56 13.90 -23.35
CA SER A 182 19.25 13.23 -23.46
C SER A 182 19.00 12.29 -22.29
N ARG A 183 20.00 11.48 -21.91
CA ARG A 183 19.90 10.54 -20.77
C ARG A 183 19.61 11.21 -19.43
N ASN A 184 19.96 12.49 -19.29
CA ASN A 184 19.71 13.27 -18.07
C ASN A 184 18.33 13.95 -18.08
N THR A 185 17.51 13.73 -19.11
CA THR A 185 16.14 14.26 -19.20
C THR A 185 15.12 13.13 -19.03
N PRO A 186 13.91 13.42 -18.54
CA PRO A 186 12.89 12.40 -18.40
C PRO A 186 12.48 11.86 -19.78
N ASP A 187 12.40 10.55 -19.92
CA ASP A 187 12.00 9.88 -21.16
C ASP A 187 10.46 9.81 -21.31
N PRO A 188 9.90 10.03 -22.51
CA PRO A 188 8.51 9.75 -22.81
C PRO A 188 8.17 8.27 -22.58
N ILE A 189 7.00 8.00 -22.01
CA ILE A 189 6.59 6.62 -21.68
C ILE A 189 5.77 6.04 -22.83
N GLY A 190 6.11 4.82 -23.28
CA GLY A 190 5.30 4.10 -24.27
C GLY A 190 3.85 3.93 -23.83
N ARG A 191 2.90 4.19 -24.73
CA ARG A 191 1.46 4.10 -24.44
C ARG A 191 0.75 3.35 -25.56
N SER A 192 -0.22 2.54 -25.18
CA SER A 192 -1.14 1.87 -26.10
C SER A 192 -2.58 2.17 -25.70
N ILE A 193 -3.46 2.27 -26.69
CA ILE A 193 -4.91 2.35 -26.51
C ILE A 193 -5.60 1.42 -27.50
N HIS A 194 -6.77 0.93 -27.10
CA HIS A 194 -7.62 0.10 -27.92
C HIS A 194 -8.79 0.94 -28.45
N ILE A 195 -9.09 0.80 -29.74
CA ILE A 195 -10.28 1.37 -30.38
C ILE A 195 -11.04 0.28 -31.11
N ILE A 196 -12.28 0.59 -31.48
CA ILE A 196 -13.10 -0.26 -32.34
C ILE A 196 -13.19 0.42 -33.70
N ALA A 197 -12.80 -0.29 -34.75
CA ALA A 197 -13.00 0.10 -36.13
C ALA A 197 -14.21 -0.64 -36.69
N ASP A 198 -15.17 0.11 -37.22
CA ASP A 198 -16.34 -0.39 -37.94
C ASP A 198 -16.14 -0.11 -39.43
N LEU A 199 -15.89 -1.18 -40.20
CA LEU A 199 -15.59 -1.06 -41.62
C LEU A 199 -16.82 -0.74 -42.47
N ASP A 200 -18.02 -1.17 -42.06
CA ASP A 200 -19.25 -0.95 -42.82
C ASP A 200 -19.59 0.54 -42.85
N ASN A 201 -19.50 1.17 -41.68
CA ASN A 201 -19.77 2.60 -41.52
C ASN A 201 -18.55 3.50 -41.77
N LYS A 202 -17.38 2.90 -41.96
CA LYS A 202 -16.07 3.58 -42.03
C LYS A 202 -15.84 4.52 -40.83
N THR A 203 -16.11 4.03 -39.63
CA THR A 203 -16.03 4.82 -38.39
C THR A 203 -15.10 4.20 -37.36
N LEU A 204 -14.49 5.05 -36.55
CA LEU A 204 -13.68 4.65 -35.41
C LEU A 204 -14.39 5.04 -34.12
N PHE A 205 -14.31 4.18 -33.10
CA PHE A 205 -14.90 4.40 -31.79
C PHE A 205 -13.84 4.24 -30.69
N TYR A 206 -13.80 5.20 -29.77
CA TYR A 206 -13.02 5.15 -28.54
C TYR A 206 -13.97 5.40 -27.36
N GLU A 207 -14.01 4.49 -26.38
CA GLU A 207 -14.93 4.57 -25.23
C GLU A 207 -16.39 4.80 -25.66
N SER A 208 -16.85 4.06 -26.67
CA SER A 208 -18.20 4.16 -27.26
C SER A 208 -18.56 5.50 -27.92
N LYS A 209 -17.59 6.39 -28.14
CA LYS A 209 -17.77 7.65 -28.89
C LYS A 209 -17.08 7.58 -30.24
N LYS A 210 -17.78 8.06 -31.28
CA LYS A 210 -17.18 8.22 -32.62
C LYS A 210 -16.02 9.22 -32.53
N ILE A 211 -14.89 8.86 -33.11
CA ILE A 211 -13.65 9.65 -33.10
C ILE A 211 -13.04 9.68 -34.49
N SER A 212 -12.37 10.77 -34.86
CA SER A 212 -11.63 10.85 -36.13
C SER A 212 -10.28 10.14 -36.05
N SER A 213 -9.74 9.77 -37.20
CA SER A 213 -8.44 9.09 -37.27
C SER A 213 -7.31 10.00 -36.78
N LYS A 214 -7.38 11.29 -37.09
CA LYS A 214 -6.45 12.30 -36.57
C LYS A 214 -6.53 12.44 -35.05
N GLU A 215 -7.74 12.55 -34.50
CA GLU A 215 -7.91 12.73 -33.05
C GLU A 215 -7.34 11.58 -32.25
N ILE A 216 -7.48 10.32 -32.71
CA ILE A 216 -6.94 9.18 -31.97
C ILE A 216 -5.40 9.16 -31.96
N VAL A 217 -4.77 9.51 -33.10
CA VAL A 217 -3.31 9.61 -33.23
C VAL A 217 -2.76 10.79 -32.40
N ASP A 218 -3.44 11.95 -32.43
CA ASP A 218 -3.09 13.09 -31.58
C ASP A 218 -3.25 12.77 -30.09
N LYS A 219 -4.29 12.01 -29.72
CA LYS A 219 -4.57 11.62 -28.34
C LYS A 219 -3.49 10.68 -27.78
N ILE A 220 -3.07 9.66 -28.55
CA ILE A 220 -1.99 8.77 -28.12
C ILE A 220 -0.66 9.53 -28.00
N TYR A 221 -0.38 10.44 -28.94
CA TYR A 221 0.83 11.27 -28.90
C TYR A 221 0.87 12.14 -27.64
N LYS A 222 -0.23 12.85 -27.34
CA LYS A 222 -0.36 13.66 -26.10
C LYS A 222 -0.20 12.80 -24.85
N SER A 223 -0.77 11.59 -24.83
CA SER A 223 -0.64 10.66 -23.71
C SER A 223 0.81 10.21 -23.50
N HIS A 224 1.54 9.95 -24.58
CA HIS A 224 2.94 9.55 -24.59
C HIS A 224 3.89 10.64 -24.05
N ILE A 225 3.63 11.91 -24.40
CA ILE A 225 4.48 13.03 -23.95
C ILE A 225 4.07 13.62 -22.60
N ARG A 226 2.92 13.21 -22.03
CA ARG A 226 2.33 13.84 -20.84
C ARG A 226 3.29 13.93 -19.66
N ASN A 227 4.13 12.93 -19.44
CA ASN A 227 5.08 12.89 -18.32
C ASN A 227 6.29 13.81 -18.51
N VAL A 228 6.56 14.24 -19.75
CA VAL A 228 7.69 15.12 -20.09
C VAL A 228 7.24 16.56 -20.38
N GLU A 229 5.96 16.87 -20.19
CA GLU A 229 5.43 18.23 -20.24
C GLU A 229 5.74 18.98 -18.93
N LYS A 230 6.26 20.21 -19.05
CA LYS A 230 6.57 21.09 -17.91
C LYS A 230 5.36 21.31 -16.98
N ILE A 231 4.16 21.42 -17.56
CA ILE A 231 2.92 21.64 -16.80
C ILE A 231 2.61 20.43 -15.92
N THR A 232 2.83 19.21 -16.42
CA THR A 232 2.62 17.98 -15.66
C THR A 232 3.60 17.87 -14.50
N GLU A 233 4.88 18.20 -14.72
CA GLU A 233 5.88 18.26 -13.66
C GLU A 233 5.48 19.25 -12.56
N TYR A 234 5.05 20.45 -12.94
CA TYR A 234 4.61 21.47 -11.98
C TYR A 234 3.37 21.02 -11.18
N LYS A 235 2.38 20.43 -11.85
CA LYS A 235 1.21 19.83 -11.19
C LYS A 235 1.61 18.72 -10.22
N GLN A 236 2.58 17.88 -10.59
CA GLN A 236 3.07 16.82 -9.72
C GLN A 236 3.82 17.39 -8.50
N LYS A 237 4.64 18.42 -8.69
CA LYS A 237 5.32 19.13 -7.60
C LYS A 237 4.31 19.76 -6.63
N ILE A 238 3.25 20.39 -7.14
CA ILE A 238 2.17 20.93 -6.30
C ILE A 238 1.47 19.81 -5.53
N LYS A 239 1.08 18.71 -6.19
CA LYS A 239 0.45 17.56 -5.53
C LYS A 239 1.32 16.99 -4.41
N ASN A 240 2.60 16.81 -4.66
CA ASN A 240 3.55 16.34 -3.66
C ASN A 240 3.69 17.33 -2.50
N CYS A 241 3.78 18.63 -2.78
CA CYS A 241 3.85 19.67 -1.75
C CYS A 241 2.57 19.68 -0.89
N LEU A 242 1.39 19.66 -1.52
CA LEU A 242 0.10 19.56 -0.83
C LEU A 242 0.01 18.29 0.02
N TYR A 243 0.48 17.17 -0.50
CA TYR A 243 0.55 15.92 0.26
C TYR A 243 1.40 16.10 1.52
N HIS A 244 2.59 16.67 1.42
CA HIS A 244 3.44 16.91 2.58
C HIS A 244 2.81 17.89 3.57
N VAL A 245 2.24 19.01 3.11
CA VAL A 245 1.59 19.99 4.00
C VAL A 245 0.40 19.38 4.74
N LEU A 246 -0.45 18.64 4.03
CA LEU A 246 -1.66 18.06 4.62
C LEU A 246 -1.37 16.82 5.48
N SER A 247 -0.36 16.02 5.13
CA SER A 247 0.00 14.81 5.89
C SER A 247 0.95 15.07 7.06
N SER A 248 1.74 16.16 7.03
CA SER A 248 2.70 16.54 8.07
C SER A 248 2.13 16.51 9.50
N PRO A 249 0.98 17.15 9.82
CA PRO A 249 0.45 17.13 11.18
C PRO A 249 0.11 15.71 11.65
N PHE A 250 -0.36 14.84 10.76
CA PHE A 250 -0.69 13.46 11.09
C PHE A 250 0.57 12.61 11.29
N ILE A 251 1.60 12.79 10.45
CA ILE A 251 2.89 12.11 10.62
C ILE A 251 3.54 12.53 11.95
N MET A 252 3.51 13.83 12.26
CA MET A 252 4.04 14.36 13.52
C MET A 252 3.26 13.84 14.73
N ALA A 253 1.92 13.87 14.68
CA ALA A 253 1.09 13.34 15.76
C ALA A 253 1.34 11.84 16.00
N ASN A 254 1.46 11.05 14.93
CA ASN A 254 1.79 9.63 15.03
C ASN A 254 3.17 9.42 15.65
N TRP A 255 4.18 10.21 15.25
CA TRP A 255 5.51 10.16 15.85
C TRP A 255 5.48 10.48 17.35
N VAL A 256 4.78 11.55 17.76
CA VAL A 256 4.63 11.93 19.18
C VAL A 256 3.96 10.81 19.98
N LEU A 257 2.85 10.25 19.48
CA LEU A 257 2.15 9.15 20.15
C LEU A 257 3.02 7.90 20.30
N LYS A 258 3.85 7.58 19.31
CA LYS A 258 4.83 6.48 19.40
C LYS A 258 5.89 6.76 20.47
N GLN A 259 6.37 7.99 20.60
CA GLN A 259 7.30 8.34 21.67
C GLN A 259 6.64 8.24 23.04
N ILE A 260 5.39 8.69 23.20
CA ILE A 260 4.64 8.53 24.45
C ILE A 260 4.48 7.04 24.79
N ALA A 261 4.09 6.21 23.83
CA ALA A 261 4.00 4.75 24.02
C ALA A 261 5.32 4.14 24.51
N LYS A 262 6.44 4.58 23.93
CA LYS A 262 7.78 4.08 24.26
C LYS A 262 8.27 4.56 25.62
N PHE A 263 8.16 5.86 25.91
CA PHE A 263 8.72 6.45 27.13
C PHE A 263 7.83 6.23 28.36
N VAL A 264 6.50 6.27 28.22
CA VAL A 264 5.57 6.13 29.35
C VAL A 264 5.27 4.66 29.62
N PHE A 265 5.10 3.84 28.58
CA PHE A 265 4.64 2.46 28.71
C PHE A 265 5.70 1.41 28.35
N GLY A 266 6.90 1.82 27.92
CA GLY A 266 7.95 0.90 27.50
C GLY A 266 7.59 0.08 26.26
N ARG A 267 6.59 0.52 25.46
CA ARG A 267 6.07 -0.24 24.32
C ARG A 267 6.49 0.37 23.00
N GLU A 268 6.95 -0.49 22.09
CA GLU A 268 7.26 -0.09 20.73
C GLU A 268 6.05 -0.33 19.82
N VAL A 269 5.59 0.73 19.14
CA VAL A 269 4.48 0.66 18.19
C VAL A 269 5.05 0.57 16.78
N VAL A 270 5.09 -0.65 16.26
CA VAL A 270 5.46 -0.94 14.87
C VAL A 270 4.22 -0.97 14.01
N ILE A 271 4.27 -0.37 12.82
CA ILE A 271 3.22 -0.45 11.80
C ILE A 271 3.70 -1.48 10.76
N ILE A 272 3.01 -2.62 10.68
CA ILE A 272 3.35 -3.67 9.72
C ILE A 272 2.40 -3.54 8.51
N PRO A 273 2.90 -3.24 7.30
CA PRO A 273 2.08 -3.25 6.09
C PRO A 273 1.67 -4.70 5.78
N LYS A 274 0.39 -4.94 5.49
CA LYS A 274 -0.06 -6.23 4.93
C LYS A 274 0.47 -6.36 3.50
N SER A 275 0.79 -7.59 3.12
CA SER A 275 1.33 -7.96 1.80
C SER A 275 0.34 -7.76 0.65
N ASP A 276 -0.96 -7.58 0.91
CA ASP A 276 -1.98 -7.39 -0.12
C ASP A 276 -2.31 -5.90 -0.36
N PRO A 277 -2.08 -5.37 -1.58
CA PRO A 277 -2.31 -3.97 -1.93
C PRO A 277 -3.79 -3.55 -1.99
N GLU A 278 -4.73 -4.52 -1.96
CA GLU A 278 -6.18 -4.26 -2.07
C GLU A 278 -6.94 -4.37 -0.75
N SER A 279 -6.37 -5.01 0.27
CA SER A 279 -6.99 -5.06 1.60
C SER A 279 -6.68 -3.75 2.34
N SER A 280 -7.70 -3.10 2.91
CA SER A 280 -7.50 -1.96 3.81
C SER A 280 -6.44 -2.34 4.85
N GLU A 281 -5.28 -1.67 4.82
CA GLU A 281 -4.16 -1.93 5.71
C GLU A 281 -4.63 -2.00 7.16
N SER A 282 -4.70 -3.21 7.72
CA SER A 282 -4.94 -3.39 9.14
C SER A 282 -3.61 -3.14 9.84
N ILE A 283 -3.47 -1.96 10.44
CA ILE A 283 -2.34 -1.63 11.31
C ILE A 283 -2.39 -2.58 12.50
N TYR A 284 -1.40 -3.45 12.63
CA TYR A 284 -1.19 -4.22 13.85
C TYR A 284 -0.13 -3.50 14.66
N ILE A 285 -0.48 -3.10 15.89
CA ILE A 285 0.53 -2.80 16.89
C ILE A 285 1.05 -4.14 17.37
N GLY A 286 2.28 -4.47 16.98
CA GLY A 286 2.98 -5.61 17.55
C GLY A 286 3.15 -5.37 19.05
N GLN A 287 2.22 -5.87 19.87
CA GLN A 287 2.58 -6.20 21.22
C GLN A 287 3.67 -7.26 21.09
N ASN A 288 4.84 -7.05 21.67
CA ASN A 288 5.68 -8.18 22.01
C ASN A 288 4.89 -9.01 23.03
N GLU A 289 3.99 -9.88 22.55
CA GLU A 289 3.21 -10.85 23.31
C GLU A 289 4.12 -11.95 23.86
N LYS A 290 5.30 -11.58 24.39
CA LYS A 290 5.80 -12.35 25.51
C LYS A 290 4.84 -12.03 26.63
N LEU A 291 3.84 -12.91 26.81
CA LEU A 291 3.08 -13.06 28.05
C LEU A 291 4.04 -12.74 29.19
N GLN A 292 3.95 -11.53 29.75
CA GLN A 292 4.86 -11.09 30.78
C GLN A 292 4.49 -11.92 32.00
N LYS A 293 5.20 -13.05 32.14
CA LYS A 293 5.12 -13.88 33.33
C LYS A 293 5.79 -13.08 34.44
N ILE A 294 5.01 -12.74 35.45
CA ILE A 294 5.53 -12.07 36.62
C ILE A 294 5.89 -13.17 37.60
N LYS A 295 7.15 -13.17 38.03
CA LYS A 295 7.61 -14.08 39.06
C LYS A 295 7.29 -13.44 40.41
N ILE A 296 6.34 -14.03 41.13
CA ILE A 296 5.97 -13.62 42.49
C ILE A 296 6.47 -14.73 43.42
N PHE A 297 7.50 -14.43 44.21
CA PHE A 297 8.29 -15.43 44.93
C PHE A 297 8.88 -16.49 43.97
N GLU A 298 8.52 -17.76 44.15
CA GLU A 298 8.96 -18.88 43.29
C GLU A 298 7.96 -19.23 42.18
N TYR A 299 6.77 -18.62 42.20
CA TYR A 299 5.70 -18.92 41.25
C TYR A 299 5.72 -17.96 40.06
N GLU A 300 5.63 -18.53 38.85
CA GLU A 300 5.37 -17.75 37.64
C GLU A 300 3.86 -17.68 37.41
N THR A 301 3.31 -16.48 37.39
CA THR A 301 1.90 -16.27 37.06
C THR A 301 1.75 -15.28 35.91
N SER A 302 0.67 -15.44 35.13
CA SER A 302 0.40 -14.53 34.03
C SER A 302 -0.18 -13.21 34.56
N PHE A 303 0.16 -12.10 33.91
CA PHE A 303 -0.42 -10.79 34.22
C PHE A 303 -1.96 -10.82 34.22
N LEU A 304 -2.56 -11.55 33.27
CA LEU A 304 -4.02 -11.72 33.18
C LEU A 304 -4.59 -12.44 34.41
N SER A 305 -3.89 -13.47 34.91
CA SER A 305 -4.29 -14.19 36.13
C SER A 305 -4.27 -13.28 37.36
N ILE A 306 -3.25 -12.44 37.52
CA ILE A 306 -3.17 -11.46 38.62
C ILE A 306 -4.32 -10.46 38.52
N TYR A 307 -4.59 -9.93 37.32
CA TYR A 307 -5.64 -8.96 37.10
C TYR A 307 -7.04 -9.54 37.38
N SER A 308 -7.35 -10.71 36.82
CA SER A 308 -8.63 -11.39 37.07
C SER A 308 -8.84 -11.72 38.54
N PHE A 309 -7.80 -12.18 39.23
CA PHE A 309 -7.85 -12.44 40.67
C PHE A 309 -8.09 -11.16 41.48
N SER A 310 -7.40 -10.07 41.14
CA SER A 310 -7.56 -8.78 41.80
C SER A 310 -8.99 -8.26 41.63
N ILE A 311 -9.54 -8.31 40.41
CA ILE A 311 -10.94 -7.95 40.14
C ILE A 311 -11.89 -8.79 40.99
N LEU A 312 -11.72 -10.11 41.03
CA LEU A 312 -12.60 -11.00 41.80
C LEU A 312 -12.59 -10.63 43.29
N ILE A 313 -11.42 -10.34 43.86
CA ILE A 313 -11.32 -9.89 45.26
C ILE A 313 -11.99 -8.53 45.44
N ALA A 314 -11.70 -7.55 44.59
CA ALA A 314 -12.30 -6.22 44.71
C ALA A 314 -13.82 -6.25 44.54
N SER A 315 -14.34 -7.02 43.57
CA SER A 315 -15.77 -7.18 43.34
C SER A 315 -16.44 -7.93 44.48
N GLY A 316 -15.82 -9.01 44.99
CA GLY A 316 -16.32 -9.74 46.15
C GLY A 316 -16.35 -8.86 47.41
N TYR A 317 -15.29 -8.09 47.64
CA TYR A 317 -15.22 -7.14 48.76
C TYR A 317 -16.27 -6.03 48.62
N THR A 318 -16.40 -5.42 47.44
CA THR A 318 -17.41 -4.40 47.15
C THR A 318 -18.82 -4.95 47.34
N TYR A 319 -19.09 -6.16 46.88
CA TYR A 319 -20.40 -6.81 46.99
C TYR A 319 -20.78 -7.09 48.45
N ILE A 320 -19.84 -7.63 49.25
CA ILE A 320 -20.05 -7.86 50.68
C ILE A 320 -20.26 -6.53 51.40
N TYR A 321 -19.44 -5.52 51.09
CA TYR A 321 -19.50 -4.21 51.75
C TYR A 321 -20.82 -3.49 51.45
N LEU A 322 -21.23 -3.39 50.18
CA LEU A 322 -22.48 -2.72 49.77
C LEU A 322 -23.74 -3.40 50.34
N ASN A 323 -23.69 -4.72 50.57
CA ASN A 323 -24.83 -5.48 51.11
C ASN A 323 -24.86 -5.55 52.64
N CYS A 324 -23.71 -5.45 53.32
CA CYS A 324 -23.62 -5.67 54.77
C CYS A 324 -23.30 -4.43 55.61
N ILE A 325 -22.57 -3.43 55.08
CA ILE A 325 -22.03 -2.29 55.86
C ILE A 325 -22.39 -1.00 55.12
N LYS A 326 -23.37 -0.26 55.64
CA LYS A 326 -24.09 0.73 54.83
C LYS A 326 -23.43 2.09 54.63
N ILE A 327 -22.31 2.44 55.27
CA ILE A 327 -21.73 3.79 55.13
C ILE A 327 -20.20 3.71 55.29
N GLU A 328 -19.45 4.41 54.42
CA GLU A 328 -17.97 4.66 54.40
C GLU A 328 -17.00 3.71 53.65
N PHE A 329 -17.45 3.08 52.55
CA PHE A 329 -16.61 2.21 51.69
C PHE A 329 -15.24 2.80 51.31
N LEU A 330 -15.21 4.07 50.90
CA LEU A 330 -13.98 4.68 50.38
C LEU A 330 -12.94 4.90 51.48
N GLU A 331 -13.39 5.28 52.68
CA GLU A 331 -12.51 5.54 53.82
C GLU A 331 -11.89 4.23 54.34
N ASP A 332 -12.69 3.16 54.40
CA ASP A 332 -12.20 1.82 54.77
C ASP A 332 -11.23 1.24 53.74
N VAL A 333 -11.50 1.45 52.44
CA VAL A 333 -10.58 1.06 51.36
C VAL A 333 -9.25 1.80 51.46
N LEU A 334 -9.24 3.07 51.87
CA LEU A 334 -8.02 3.88 52.01
C LEU A 334 -7.27 3.63 53.32
N ASN A 335 -8.00 3.29 54.39
CA ASN A 335 -7.41 3.02 55.71
C ASN A 335 -6.88 1.59 55.83
N ASN A 336 -7.31 0.66 54.97
CA ASN A 336 -6.79 -0.70 54.92
C ASN A 336 -5.81 -0.87 53.75
N GLY A 337 -4.51 -0.89 54.08
CA GLY A 337 -3.44 -0.98 53.07
C GLY A 337 -3.52 -2.19 52.13
N ALA A 338 -4.07 -3.34 52.56
CA ALA A 338 -4.24 -4.50 51.68
C ALA A 338 -5.35 -4.27 50.65
N ILE A 339 -6.45 -3.64 51.05
CA ILE A 339 -7.58 -3.32 50.17
C ILE A 339 -7.20 -2.16 49.24
N THR A 340 -6.56 -1.11 49.76
CA THR A 340 -6.02 -0.01 48.95
C THR A 340 -5.13 -0.55 47.83
N LEU A 341 -4.29 -1.54 48.15
CA LEU A 341 -3.41 -2.17 47.18
C LEU A 341 -4.18 -2.94 46.11
N VAL A 342 -5.16 -3.77 46.49
CA VAL A 342 -5.98 -4.52 45.51
C VAL A 342 -6.72 -3.56 44.56
N PHE A 343 -7.37 -2.51 45.07
CA PHE A 343 -8.06 -1.52 44.24
C PHE A 343 -7.09 -0.66 43.42
N GLY A 344 -5.97 -0.26 44.00
CA GLY A 344 -4.92 0.50 43.33
C GLY A 344 -4.27 -0.31 42.19
N LEU A 345 -4.06 -1.61 42.39
CA LEU A 345 -3.47 -2.50 41.39
C LEU A 345 -4.44 -2.72 40.21
N ILE A 346 -5.75 -2.86 40.47
CA ILE A 346 -6.77 -2.88 39.41
C ILE A 346 -6.78 -1.57 38.64
N LEU A 347 -6.74 -0.42 39.33
CA LEU A 347 -6.73 0.89 38.70
C LEU A 347 -5.49 1.10 37.82
N ILE A 348 -4.30 0.71 38.31
CA ILE A 348 -3.05 0.79 37.54
C ILE A 348 -3.10 -0.14 36.32
N ILE A 349 -3.55 -1.38 36.47
CA ILE A 349 -3.66 -2.30 35.33
C ILE A 349 -4.70 -1.81 34.32
N THR A 350 -5.84 -1.33 34.79
CA THR A 350 -6.88 -0.77 33.93
C THR A 350 -6.36 0.46 33.20
N TYR A 351 -5.64 1.34 33.89
CA TYR A 351 -4.99 2.52 33.31
C TYR A 351 -4.01 2.11 32.20
N ASP A 352 -3.12 1.17 32.47
CA ASP A 352 -2.14 0.67 31.50
C ASP A 352 -2.81 0.04 30.28
N VAL A 353 -3.83 -0.80 30.47
CA VAL A 353 -4.51 -1.47 29.34
C VAL A 353 -5.37 -0.48 28.54
N LEU A 354 -6.19 0.33 29.22
CA LEU A 354 -7.19 1.19 28.59
C LEU A 354 -6.53 2.35 27.84
N ILE A 355 -5.51 2.99 28.43
CA ILE A 355 -4.82 4.11 27.77
C ILE A 355 -4.01 3.62 26.58
N LEU A 356 -3.36 2.46 26.68
CA LEU A 356 -2.66 1.86 25.55
C LEU A 356 -3.62 1.53 24.40
N ASN A 357 -4.81 0.99 24.69
CA ASN A 357 -5.83 0.73 23.67
C ASN A 357 -6.35 2.02 23.04
N ILE A 358 -6.58 3.08 23.83
CA ILE A 358 -6.96 4.39 23.30
C ILE A 358 -5.86 4.98 22.41
N LEU A 359 -4.60 4.90 22.85
CA LEU A 359 -3.44 5.40 22.12
C LEU A 359 -3.25 4.63 20.81
N GLU A 360 -3.47 3.32 20.83
CA GLU A 360 -3.50 2.46 19.65
C GLU A 360 -4.57 2.90 18.65
N LEU A 361 -5.81 3.12 19.10
CA LEU A 361 -6.91 3.57 18.24
C LEU A 361 -6.61 4.94 17.61
N ASN A 362 -6.00 5.85 18.36
CA ASN A 362 -5.60 7.16 17.84
C ASN A 362 -4.49 7.06 16.78
N ILE A 363 -3.46 6.24 17.02
CA ILE A 363 -2.41 5.97 16.02
C ILE A 363 -3.02 5.39 14.74
N LYS A 364 -3.95 4.43 14.88
CA LYS A 364 -4.66 3.81 13.76
C LYS A 364 -5.46 4.83 12.95
N PHE A 365 -6.24 5.65 13.63
CA PHE A 365 -7.09 6.67 13.02
C PHE A 365 -6.26 7.70 12.24
N ILE A 366 -5.19 8.21 12.83
CA ILE A 366 -4.28 9.19 12.22
C ILE A 366 -3.62 8.63 10.95
N HIS A 367 -3.16 7.38 11.00
CA HIS A 367 -2.57 6.72 9.82
C HIS A 367 -3.57 6.56 8.68
N ILE A 368 -4.80 6.11 8.97
CA ILE A 368 -5.87 5.98 7.96
C ILE A 368 -6.16 7.32 7.27
N ILE A 369 -6.18 8.42 8.03
CA ILE A 369 -6.37 9.76 7.45
C ILE A 369 -5.21 10.11 6.52
N GLY A 370 -3.96 9.90 6.95
CA GLY A 370 -2.78 10.15 6.12
C GLY A 370 -2.80 9.36 4.80
N GLN A 371 -3.30 8.12 4.82
CA GLN A 371 -3.46 7.31 3.61
C GLN A 371 -4.56 7.78 2.68
N LYS A 372 -5.71 8.19 3.22
CA LYS A 372 -6.77 8.78 2.41
C LYS A 372 -6.29 10.05 1.72
N ILE A 373 -5.54 10.91 2.43
CA ILE A 373 -4.91 12.10 1.85
C ILE A 373 -3.95 11.70 0.71
N ARG A 374 -3.15 10.64 0.91
CA ARG A 374 -2.25 10.11 -0.13
C ARG A 374 -3.02 9.69 -1.39
N LYS A 375 -4.06 8.85 -1.25
CA LYS A 375 -4.88 8.35 -2.37
C LYS A 375 -5.64 9.46 -3.11
N LEU A 376 -5.99 10.55 -2.43
CA LEU A 376 -6.69 11.68 -3.06
C LEU A 376 -5.76 12.57 -3.88
N LEU A 377 -4.48 12.68 -3.49
CA LEU A 377 -3.54 13.63 -4.08
C LEU A 377 -2.60 12.99 -5.11
N LEU A 378 -2.19 11.74 -4.88
CA LEU A 378 -1.29 10.96 -5.74
C LEU A 378 -2.10 9.89 -6.48
#